data_AF-B3NEY8-F1
#
_entry.id   AF-B3NEY8-F1
#
_cell.length_a   1.000
_cell.length_b   1.000
_cell.length_c   1.000
_cell.angle_alpha   90.00
_cell.angle_beta   90.00
_cell.angle_gamma   90.00
#
_symmetry.space_group_name_H-M   'P 1'
#
loop_
_entity.id
_entity.type
_entity.pdbx_description
1 polymer ?
#
loop_
_entity_poly.entity_id
_entity_poly.type
_entity_poly.pdbx_seq_one_letter_code
_entity_poly.pdbx_strand_id
1 'polypeptide(L)'
;MVRYPLRAFIQPAILRRLCDKPKLSNKPSNTPRPPKDPPDEGYQPTSVDHDGIDVAPFVRPSSFRQFSGPDEKLGPGAGKALPYKNSCYFGYHRFSFMELMSTAVELRDERRLDGGLQASIEADEESESGDNQLETMKKLEGECDAILANQAKQAEKAKEKCLQDMSEEELKEWCKQKEEDIKKKEQEKKDAKCSPKEKNIQDMSEEELKVWCQKKEEDIKKKEQLKKDAEAKDCKEKQNTEAAEKTKCESDENKKD
;
A
#
# COMPACT_ATOMS: atom_id res chain seq x y z
N MET A 1 2.04 -65.45 18.48
CA MET A 1 2.48 -65.13 17.10
C MET A 1 1.32 -64.49 16.36
N VAL A 2 1.33 -63.17 16.21
CA VAL A 2 0.24 -62.42 15.55
C VAL A 2 0.72 -62.02 14.16
N ARG A 3 0.03 -62.53 13.13
CA ARG A 3 0.28 -62.20 11.71
C ARG A 3 -0.40 -60.87 11.40
N TYR A 4 0.37 -59.83 11.10
CA TYR A 4 -0.15 -58.60 10.54
C TYR A 4 -0.27 -58.74 9.00
N PRO A 5 -1.39 -58.31 8.38
CA PRO A 5 -1.50 -58.30 6.94
C PRO A 5 -0.70 -57.12 6.36
N LEU A 6 0.14 -57.42 5.37
CA LEU A 6 0.87 -56.44 4.57
C LEU A 6 -0.14 -55.53 3.84
N ARG A 7 -0.17 -54.23 4.20
CA ARG A 7 -0.84 -53.21 3.40
C ARG A 7 -0.08 -53.05 2.07
N ALA A 8 -0.74 -53.32 0.96
CA ALA A 8 -0.24 -52.96 -0.35
C ALA A 8 -0.17 -51.44 -0.48
N PHE A 9 1.04 -50.91 -0.64
CA PHE A 9 1.29 -49.52 -1.00
C PHE A 9 0.84 -49.32 -2.46
N ILE A 10 -0.38 -48.84 -2.67
CA ILE A 10 -0.80 -48.34 -3.98
C ILE A 10 -0.16 -46.96 -4.14
N GLN A 11 0.97 -46.90 -4.86
CA GLN A 11 1.49 -45.62 -5.33
C GLN A 11 0.50 -45.05 -6.35
N PRO A 12 0.09 -43.77 -6.25
CA PRO A 12 -0.62 -43.14 -7.34
C PRO A 12 0.35 -43.03 -8.53
N ALA A 13 0.08 -43.79 -9.59
CA ALA A 13 0.70 -43.57 -10.88
C ALA A 13 0.32 -42.16 -11.34
N ILE A 14 1.21 -41.19 -11.09
CA ILE A 14 1.11 -39.84 -11.62
C ILE A 14 1.17 -39.98 -13.14
N LEU A 15 0.01 -39.88 -13.77
CA LEU A 15 -0.18 -39.76 -15.21
C LEU A 15 0.59 -38.53 -15.71
N ARG A 16 1.88 -38.72 -16.02
CA ARG A 16 2.66 -37.83 -16.91
C ARG A 16 2.10 -37.96 -18.33
N ARG A 17 0.94 -37.36 -18.58
CA ARG A 17 0.36 -37.17 -19.92
C ARG A 17 0.11 -35.70 -20.19
N LEU A 18 1.15 -34.88 -20.19
CA LEU A 18 1.09 -33.50 -20.70
C LEU A 18 2.49 -33.03 -21.14
N CYS A 19 3.05 -33.61 -22.21
CA CYS A 19 4.22 -32.99 -22.87
C CYS A 19 4.39 -33.40 -24.34
N ASP A 20 3.30 -33.48 -25.10
CA ASP A 20 3.36 -33.45 -26.57
C ASP A 20 3.30 -31.99 -27.06
N LYS A 21 4.21 -31.15 -26.54
CA LYS A 21 4.45 -29.83 -27.16
C LYS A 21 5.58 -30.00 -28.16
N PRO A 22 5.47 -29.46 -29.39
CA PRO A 22 6.59 -29.47 -30.32
C PRO A 22 7.80 -28.81 -29.65
N LYS A 23 8.94 -29.50 -29.66
CA LYS A 23 10.21 -28.97 -29.15
C LYS A 23 10.48 -27.64 -29.86
N LEU A 24 10.43 -26.53 -29.12
CA LEU A 24 10.88 -25.24 -29.61
C LEU A 24 12.32 -25.41 -30.12
N SER A 25 12.60 -24.95 -31.34
CA SER A 25 13.91 -25.20 -31.94
C SER A 25 14.99 -24.51 -31.11
N ASN A 26 16.01 -25.25 -30.69
CA ASN A 26 17.22 -24.73 -30.04
C ASN A 26 18.14 -23.98 -31.03
N LYS A 27 17.65 -23.60 -32.21
CA LYS A 27 18.43 -22.83 -33.18
C LYS A 27 18.44 -21.36 -32.72
N PRO A 28 19.61 -20.74 -32.51
CA PRO A 28 19.67 -19.31 -32.27
C PRO A 28 19.01 -18.59 -33.46
N SER A 29 18.09 -17.67 -33.17
CA SER A 29 17.35 -16.88 -34.14
C SER A 29 18.32 -16.13 -35.07
N ASN A 30 18.49 -16.58 -36.31
CA ASN A 30 19.33 -15.93 -37.33
C ASN A 30 18.65 -14.71 -37.99
N THR A 31 17.74 -14.07 -37.26
CA THR A 31 17.22 -12.76 -37.63
C THR A 31 18.32 -11.74 -37.31
N PRO A 32 18.73 -10.86 -38.24
CA PRO A 32 19.63 -9.76 -37.92
C PRO A 32 18.92 -8.89 -36.88
N ARG A 33 19.27 -9.11 -35.61
CA ARG A 33 18.88 -8.19 -34.55
C ARG A 33 19.85 -7.03 -34.69
N PRO A 34 19.40 -5.76 -34.69
CA PRO A 34 20.34 -4.67 -34.51
C PRO A 34 21.22 -4.98 -33.30
N PRO A 35 22.50 -4.59 -33.31
CA PRO A 35 23.38 -4.77 -32.16
C PRO A 35 22.61 -4.37 -30.90
N LYS A 36 22.47 -5.32 -29.97
CA LYS A 36 21.66 -5.10 -28.77
C LYS A 36 22.17 -3.88 -27.99
N ASP A 37 23.48 -3.64 -28.11
CA ASP A 37 24.15 -2.52 -27.50
C ASP A 37 24.34 -1.39 -28.52
N PRO A 38 24.08 -0.14 -28.11
CA PRO A 38 24.37 1.03 -28.92
C PRO A 38 25.89 1.20 -29.14
N PRO A 39 26.31 2.02 -30.12
CA PRO A 39 27.72 2.36 -30.29
C PRO A 39 28.29 2.99 -29.01
N ASP A 40 29.55 2.66 -28.70
CA ASP A 40 30.24 3.14 -27.50
C ASP A 40 30.38 4.67 -27.46
N GLU A 41 30.42 5.32 -28.63
CA GLU A 41 30.57 6.77 -28.76
C GLU A 41 29.37 7.38 -29.51
N GLY A 42 28.90 8.54 -29.02
CA GLY A 42 27.90 9.36 -29.73
C GLY A 42 26.45 8.86 -29.67
N TYR A 43 26.14 7.86 -28.85
CA TYR A 43 24.76 7.40 -28.67
C TYR A 43 23.96 8.35 -27.77
N GLN A 44 23.21 9.27 -28.39
CA GLN A 44 22.34 10.23 -27.70
C GLN A 44 20.97 10.30 -28.39
N PRO A 45 20.13 9.26 -28.25
CA PRO A 45 18.78 9.31 -28.79
C PRO A 45 17.96 10.40 -28.08
N THR A 46 17.14 11.12 -28.83
CA THR A 46 16.25 12.16 -28.31
C THR A 46 14.91 11.61 -27.84
N SER A 47 14.52 10.43 -28.30
CA SER A 47 13.25 9.76 -27.98
C SER A 47 13.36 8.25 -28.17
N VAL A 48 12.39 7.51 -27.62
CA VAL A 48 12.24 6.07 -27.81
C VAL A 48 11.10 5.81 -28.79
N ASP A 49 11.44 5.26 -29.97
CA ASP A 49 10.48 4.94 -31.03
C ASP A 49 9.96 3.50 -30.87
N HIS A 50 9.03 3.29 -29.92
CA HIS A 50 8.45 1.98 -29.64
C HIS A 50 7.05 2.05 -29.00
N ASP A 51 6.03 1.46 -29.63
CA ASP A 51 4.62 1.54 -29.19
C ASP A 51 4.37 0.92 -27.81
N GLY A 52 5.14 -0.12 -27.47
CA GLY A 52 5.01 -0.86 -26.22
C GLY A 52 5.86 -0.35 -25.05
N ILE A 53 6.54 0.79 -25.19
CA ILE A 53 7.37 1.37 -24.12
C ILE A 53 6.94 2.83 -23.91
N ASP A 54 6.51 3.14 -22.69
CA ASP A 54 6.24 4.51 -22.29
C ASP A 54 7.42 5.10 -21.50
N VAL A 55 8.02 6.11 -22.14
CA VAL A 55 9.09 7.04 -21.74
C VAL A 55 8.79 7.93 -20.53
N ALA A 56 9.02 7.53 -19.27
CA ALA A 56 8.87 8.51 -18.18
C ALA A 56 9.77 9.76 -18.41
N PRO A 57 9.29 11.01 -18.21
CA PRO A 57 10.02 12.22 -18.61
C PRO A 57 11.40 12.38 -17.98
N PHE A 58 11.59 11.84 -16.77
CA PHE A 58 12.85 11.90 -16.03
C PHE A 58 13.85 10.78 -16.41
N VAL A 59 13.43 9.81 -17.23
CA VAL A 59 14.28 8.73 -17.72
C VAL A 59 14.83 9.14 -19.08
N ARG A 60 16.15 9.16 -19.21
CA ARG A 60 16.79 9.49 -20.48
C ARG A 60 16.53 8.39 -21.53
N PRO A 61 16.16 8.75 -22.78
CA PRO A 61 16.01 7.80 -23.88
C PRO A 61 17.28 7.00 -24.16
N SER A 62 18.46 7.54 -23.83
CA SER A 62 19.76 6.85 -23.91
C SER A 62 19.83 5.57 -23.09
N SER A 63 18.91 5.37 -22.13
CA SER A 63 18.80 4.14 -21.35
C SER A 63 18.25 2.95 -22.16
N PHE A 64 17.66 3.20 -23.33
CA PHE A 64 17.09 2.17 -24.19
C PHE A 64 17.95 2.01 -25.44
N ARG A 65 18.00 0.79 -25.97
CA ARG A 65 18.67 0.50 -27.23
C ARG A 65 17.88 1.06 -28.41
N GLN A 66 18.52 1.10 -29.57
CA GLN A 66 17.82 1.38 -30.81
C GLN A 66 16.89 0.22 -31.18
N PHE A 67 15.63 0.56 -31.47
CA PHE A 67 14.63 -0.37 -31.99
C PHE A 67 14.67 -0.42 -33.51
N SER A 68 14.23 -1.53 -34.08
CA SER A 68 14.12 -1.66 -35.55
C SER A 68 12.90 -0.91 -36.11
N GLY A 69 11.97 -0.52 -35.23
CA GLY A 69 10.74 0.19 -35.54
C GLY A 69 9.76 0.12 -34.35
N PRO A 70 8.62 0.82 -34.44
CA PRO A 70 7.64 0.92 -33.37
C PRO A 70 6.94 -0.41 -33.03
N ASP A 71 6.89 -1.33 -34.00
CA ASP A 71 6.22 -2.62 -33.94
C ASP A 71 7.14 -3.79 -33.54
N GLU A 72 8.37 -3.49 -33.09
CA GLU A 72 9.33 -4.52 -32.69
C GLU A 72 8.78 -5.40 -31.55
N LYS A 73 8.80 -6.72 -31.72
CA LYS A 73 8.27 -7.62 -30.67
C LYS A 73 9.24 -7.76 -29.51
N LEU A 74 8.95 -7.04 -28.42
CA LEU A 74 9.70 -7.09 -27.17
C LEU A 74 9.14 -8.14 -26.21
N GLY A 75 9.89 -9.23 -26.05
CA GLY A 75 9.62 -10.27 -25.06
C GLY A 75 8.75 -11.43 -25.55
N PRO A 76 8.58 -12.45 -24.69
CA PRO A 76 7.82 -13.65 -25.02
C PRO A 76 6.32 -13.33 -25.08
N GLY A 77 5.61 -13.81 -26.11
CA GLY A 77 4.14 -13.67 -26.18
C GLY A 77 3.47 -14.27 -24.95
N ALA A 78 2.74 -13.44 -24.18
CA ALA A 78 2.20 -13.84 -22.88
C ALA A 78 0.96 -14.74 -23.02
N GLY A 79 1.19 -16.05 -23.15
CA GLY A 79 0.09 -17.02 -23.28
C GLY A 79 -0.78 -16.77 -24.53
N LYS A 80 -1.80 -17.59 -24.73
CA LYS A 80 -2.64 -17.53 -25.94
C LYS A 80 -3.56 -16.30 -26.03
N ALA A 81 -3.58 -15.41 -25.03
CA ALA A 81 -4.62 -14.40 -24.91
C ALA A 81 -4.17 -13.03 -24.36
N LEU A 82 -2.93 -12.84 -23.91
CA LEU A 82 -2.51 -11.59 -23.26
C LEU A 82 -1.18 -11.05 -23.82
N PRO A 83 -0.99 -9.73 -23.84
CA PRO A 83 0.30 -9.12 -24.15
C PRO A 83 1.29 -9.30 -23.01
N TYR A 84 2.59 -9.33 -23.35
CA TYR A 84 3.67 -9.40 -22.38
C TYR A 84 3.78 -8.09 -21.60
N LYS A 85 3.79 -8.17 -20.27
CA LYS A 85 3.70 -7.00 -19.39
C LYS A 85 5.03 -6.27 -19.15
N ASN A 86 6.17 -6.86 -19.51
CA ASN A 86 7.49 -6.30 -19.20
C ASN A 86 8.34 -6.10 -20.48
N SER A 87 7.77 -5.44 -21.48
CA SER A 87 8.45 -5.08 -22.73
C SER A 87 9.77 -4.32 -22.48
N CYS A 88 9.79 -3.41 -21.50
CA CYS A 88 10.93 -2.57 -21.15
C CYS A 88 12.22 -3.36 -20.88
N TYR A 89 12.13 -4.56 -20.28
CA TYR A 89 13.31 -5.41 -20.04
C TYR A 89 14.10 -5.73 -21.32
N PHE A 90 13.42 -5.87 -22.46
CA PHE A 90 14.03 -6.17 -23.75
C PHE A 90 14.50 -4.91 -24.50
N GLY A 91 14.17 -3.73 -23.97
CA GLY A 91 14.66 -2.43 -24.44
C GLY A 91 16.00 -2.03 -23.84
N TYR A 92 16.44 -2.66 -22.75
CA TYR A 92 17.73 -2.32 -22.12
C TYR A 92 18.95 -2.91 -22.87
N HIS A 93 20.04 -2.17 -22.83
CA HIS A 93 21.38 -2.50 -23.31
C HIS A 93 22.39 -2.53 -22.14
N ARG A 94 23.65 -2.84 -22.43
CA ARG A 94 24.71 -2.98 -21.41
C ARG A 94 24.93 -1.73 -20.54
N PHE A 95 24.69 -0.54 -21.08
CA PHE A 95 24.93 0.73 -20.38
C PHE A 95 23.68 1.33 -19.73
N SER A 96 22.50 0.73 -19.92
CA SER A 96 21.24 1.23 -19.36
C SER A 96 21.29 1.45 -17.85
N PHE A 97 21.96 0.55 -17.12
CA PHE A 97 22.14 0.71 -15.68
C PHE A 97 22.91 1.98 -15.32
N MET A 98 23.94 2.34 -16.08
CA MET A 98 24.74 3.54 -15.83
C MET A 98 24.01 4.82 -16.19
N GLU A 99 23.21 4.79 -17.27
CA GLU A 99 22.32 5.89 -17.61
C GLU A 99 21.28 6.12 -16.51
N LEU A 100 20.61 5.06 -16.06
CA LEU A 100 19.61 5.14 -14.98
C LEU A 100 20.24 5.60 -13.66
N MET A 101 21.44 5.11 -13.31
CA MET A 101 22.16 5.57 -12.13
C MET A 101 22.52 7.06 -12.21
N SER A 102 22.99 7.53 -13.37
CA SER A 102 23.30 8.94 -13.59
C SER A 102 22.06 9.81 -13.44
N THR A 103 20.95 9.45 -14.09
CA THR A 103 19.67 10.18 -13.94
C THR A 103 19.18 10.20 -12.50
N ALA A 104 19.30 9.09 -11.76
CA ALA A 104 18.92 9.04 -10.35
C ALA A 104 19.79 9.96 -9.46
N VAL A 105 21.09 10.08 -9.76
CA VAL A 105 21.98 11.00 -9.05
C VAL A 105 21.62 12.46 -9.35
N GLU A 106 21.35 12.78 -10.61
CA GLU A 106 20.93 14.13 -11.03
C GLU A 106 19.63 14.54 -10.33
N LEU A 107 18.59 13.70 -10.36
CA LEU A 107 17.31 13.97 -9.69
C LEU A 107 17.46 14.13 -8.17
N ARG A 108 18.37 13.36 -7.56
CA ARG A 108 18.68 13.46 -6.13
C ARG A 108 19.38 14.77 -5.81
N ASP A 109 20.29 15.21 -6.67
CA ASP A 109 21.06 16.43 -6.47
C ASP A 109 20.19 17.68 -6.77
N GLU A 110 19.32 17.64 -7.78
CA GLU A 110 18.26 18.63 -8.02
C GLU A 110 17.37 18.80 -6.80
N ARG A 111 16.90 17.69 -6.20
CA ARG A 111 16.10 17.74 -4.97
C ARG A 111 16.86 18.40 -3.79
N ARG A 112 18.18 18.21 -3.70
CA ARG A 112 18.97 18.86 -2.65
C ARG A 112 19.11 20.35 -2.90
N LEU A 113 19.25 20.76 -4.16
CA LEU A 113 19.28 22.17 -4.54
C LEU A 113 17.92 22.84 -4.27
N ASP A 114 16.81 22.12 -4.47
CA ASP A 114 15.45 22.57 -4.17
C ASP A 114 15.09 22.48 -2.66
N GLY A 115 16.10 22.42 -1.78
CA GLY A 115 15.91 22.44 -0.33
C GLY A 115 15.24 21.19 0.26
N GLY A 116 15.17 20.09 -0.50
CA GLY A 116 14.53 18.85 -0.05
C GLY A 116 13.01 18.87 -0.12
N LEU A 117 12.39 19.85 -0.78
CA LEU A 117 10.97 19.78 -1.11
C LEU A 117 10.74 18.53 -1.97
N GLN A 118 9.83 17.67 -1.53
CA GLN A 118 9.29 16.65 -2.42
C GLN A 118 8.46 17.40 -3.46
N ALA A 119 8.71 17.15 -4.75
CA ALA A 119 7.83 17.60 -5.81
C ALA A 119 6.39 17.30 -5.39
N SER A 120 5.57 18.35 -5.36
CA SER A 120 4.17 18.30 -4.97
C SER A 120 3.54 17.06 -5.61
N ILE A 121 3.11 16.11 -4.77
CA ILE A 121 2.16 15.07 -5.19
C ILE A 121 1.05 15.80 -5.93
N GLU A 122 0.92 15.47 -7.22
CA GLU A 122 -0.05 15.96 -8.19
C GLU A 122 -1.11 16.85 -7.53
N ALA A 123 -0.83 18.17 -7.51
CA ALA A 123 -1.92 19.12 -7.45
C ALA A 123 -2.64 18.93 -8.78
N ASP A 124 -3.82 18.32 -8.67
CA ASP A 124 -4.88 18.26 -9.67
C ASP A 124 -4.74 19.44 -10.65
N GLU A 125 -4.53 19.12 -11.93
CA GLU A 125 -4.49 20.12 -13.01
C GLU A 125 -5.89 20.73 -13.18
N GLU A 126 -6.27 21.63 -12.28
CA GLU A 126 -7.27 22.66 -12.57
C GLU A 126 -6.61 24.03 -12.35
N SER A 127 -5.70 24.37 -13.25
CA SER A 127 -5.45 25.76 -13.57
C SER A 127 -6.63 26.28 -14.40
N GLU A 128 -7.59 26.95 -13.75
CA GLU A 128 -8.24 28.15 -14.28
C GLU A 128 -9.25 28.74 -13.27
N SER A 129 -9.03 30.03 -12.94
CA SER A 129 -10.01 30.94 -12.31
C SER A 129 -10.37 30.71 -10.83
N GLY A 130 -9.46 31.13 -9.93
CA GLY A 130 -9.74 31.22 -8.49
C GLY A 130 -10.91 32.15 -8.12
N ASP A 131 -11.27 33.12 -8.96
CA ASP A 131 -12.39 34.03 -8.70
C ASP A 131 -13.75 33.37 -8.96
N ASN A 132 -13.88 32.57 -10.02
CA ASN A 132 -15.14 31.89 -10.33
C ASN A 132 -15.45 30.78 -9.30
N GLN A 133 -14.44 30.11 -8.75
CA GLN A 133 -14.62 29.06 -7.74
C GLN A 133 -15.00 29.63 -6.36
N LEU A 134 -14.47 30.79 -6.00
CA LEU A 134 -14.87 31.50 -4.77
C LEU A 134 -16.31 32.01 -4.86
N GLU A 135 -16.72 32.51 -6.02
CA GLU A 135 -18.10 32.95 -6.24
C GLU A 135 -19.11 31.80 -6.23
N THR A 136 -18.75 30.61 -6.74
CA THR A 136 -19.63 29.43 -6.67
C THR A 136 -19.77 28.91 -5.25
N MET A 137 -18.67 28.84 -4.48
CA MET A 137 -18.72 28.48 -3.05
C MET A 137 -19.60 29.44 -2.26
N LYS A 138 -19.46 30.76 -2.47
CA LYS A 138 -20.26 31.77 -1.77
C LYS A 138 -21.76 31.68 -2.11
N LYS A 139 -22.10 31.29 -3.34
CA LYS A 139 -23.50 31.03 -3.73
C LYS A 139 -24.05 29.78 -3.03
N LEU A 140 -23.28 28.70 -2.98
CA LEU A 140 -23.66 27.46 -2.29
C LEU A 140 -23.81 27.65 -0.77
N GLU A 141 -22.97 28.48 -0.15
CA GLU A 141 -23.12 28.87 1.27
C GLU A 141 -24.45 29.59 1.50
N GLY A 142 -24.81 30.56 0.64
CA GLY A 142 -26.09 31.26 0.71
C GLY A 142 -27.30 30.34 0.52
N GLU A 143 -27.19 29.34 -0.36
CA GLU A 143 -28.23 28.32 -0.56
C GLU A 143 -28.39 27.41 0.67
N CYS A 144 -27.28 27.00 1.30
CA CYS A 144 -27.31 26.22 2.54
C CYS A 144 -27.97 27.00 3.68
N ASP A 145 -27.63 28.28 3.85
CA ASP A 145 -28.23 29.13 4.88
C ASP A 145 -29.73 29.34 4.64
N ALA A 146 -30.15 29.49 3.39
CA ALA A 146 -31.57 29.60 3.03
C ALA A 146 -32.34 28.31 3.35
N ILE A 147 -31.74 27.14 3.09
CA ILE A 147 -32.33 25.83 3.43
C ILE A 147 -32.47 25.69 4.94
N LEU A 148 -31.43 26.02 5.71
CA LEU A 148 -31.46 25.99 7.18
C LEU A 148 -32.53 26.91 7.75
N ALA A 149 -32.63 28.14 7.25
CA ALA A 149 -33.65 29.10 7.68
C ALA A 149 -35.07 28.62 7.36
N ASN A 150 -35.27 27.99 6.21
CA ASN A 150 -36.57 27.44 5.83
C ASN A 150 -36.94 26.21 6.67
N GLN A 151 -35.99 25.31 6.96
CA GLN A 151 -36.21 24.17 7.85
C GLN A 151 -36.53 24.63 9.28
N ALA A 152 -35.84 25.64 9.80
CA ALA A 152 -36.13 26.24 11.10
C ALA A 152 -37.55 26.84 11.14
N LYS A 153 -37.96 27.58 10.11
CA LYS A 153 -39.32 28.14 10.01
C LYS A 153 -40.39 27.06 9.90
N GLN A 154 -40.14 25.97 9.18
CA GLN A 154 -41.07 24.85 9.10
C GLN A 154 -41.15 24.08 10.43
N ALA A 155 -40.03 23.92 11.14
CA ALA A 155 -40.01 23.30 12.46
C ALA A 155 -40.79 24.12 13.50
N GLU A 156 -40.64 25.45 13.50
CA GLU A 156 -41.42 26.33 14.38
C GLU A 156 -42.91 26.32 14.01
N LYS A 157 -43.25 26.40 12.72
CA LYS A 157 -44.65 26.32 12.27
C LYS A 157 -45.29 24.96 12.55
N ALA A 158 -44.52 23.87 12.51
CA ALA A 158 -44.98 22.53 12.86
C ALA A 158 -45.17 22.38 14.38
N LYS A 159 -44.29 22.97 15.20
CA LYS A 159 -44.48 23.03 16.67
C LYS A 159 -45.70 23.87 17.05
N GLU A 160 -45.88 25.02 16.40
CA GLU A 160 -47.01 25.92 16.67
C GLU A 160 -48.35 25.26 16.30
N LYS A 161 -48.41 24.55 15.16
CA LYS A 161 -49.58 23.74 14.81
C LYS A 161 -49.81 22.56 15.76
N CYS A 162 -48.75 21.87 16.16
CA CYS A 162 -48.84 20.76 17.13
C CYS A 162 -49.34 21.25 18.51
N LEU A 163 -48.97 22.47 18.91
CA LEU A 163 -49.47 23.09 20.15
C LEU A 163 -50.91 23.62 20.03
N GLN A 164 -51.35 24.07 18.85
CA GLN A 164 -52.71 24.55 18.62
C GLN A 164 -53.75 23.43 18.49
N ASP A 165 -53.34 22.23 18.06
CA ASP A 165 -54.24 21.08 17.85
C ASP A 165 -54.37 20.15 19.08
N MET A 166 -53.66 20.41 20.19
CA MET A 166 -53.77 19.59 21.41
C MET A 166 -54.83 20.14 22.38
N SER A 167 -55.64 19.24 22.91
CA SER A 167 -56.61 19.54 23.96
C SER A 167 -55.92 19.87 25.31
N GLU A 168 -56.60 20.59 26.21
CA GLU A 168 -56.02 21.00 27.51
C GLU A 168 -55.52 19.84 28.40
N GLU A 169 -56.02 18.63 28.16
CA GLU A 169 -55.63 17.41 28.88
C GLU A 169 -54.30 16.85 28.37
N GLU A 170 -54.11 16.81 27.04
CA GLU A 170 -52.87 16.35 26.39
C GLU A 170 -51.70 17.31 26.66
N LEU A 171 -51.97 18.61 26.76
CA LEU A 171 -50.97 19.63 27.09
C LEU A 171 -50.38 19.43 28.50
N LYS A 172 -51.21 19.00 29.46
CA LYS A 172 -50.78 18.71 30.83
C LYS A 172 -49.93 17.44 30.92
N GLU A 173 -50.24 16.41 30.13
CA GLU A 173 -49.43 15.20 30.06
C GLU A 173 -48.07 15.46 29.41
N TRP A 174 -48.03 16.26 28.34
CA TRP A 174 -46.78 16.65 27.69
C TRP A 174 -45.85 17.45 28.61
N CYS A 175 -46.39 18.37 29.42
CA CYS A 175 -45.62 19.11 30.42
C CYS A 175 -45.00 18.20 31.49
N LYS A 176 -45.78 17.23 32.00
CA LYS A 176 -45.25 16.23 32.95
C LYS A 176 -44.14 15.38 32.33
N GLN A 177 -44.32 14.96 31.09
CA GLN A 177 -43.33 14.14 30.38
C GLN A 177 -42.02 14.90 30.12
N LYS A 178 -42.10 16.20 29.79
CA LYS A 178 -40.91 17.06 29.65
C LYS A 178 -40.18 17.29 30.95
N GLU A 179 -40.90 17.44 32.06
CA GLU A 179 -40.31 17.60 33.39
C GLU A 179 -39.53 16.33 33.80
N GLU A 180 -40.08 15.15 33.53
CA GLU A 180 -39.40 13.86 33.79
C GLU A 180 -38.16 13.66 32.91
N ASP A 181 -38.21 14.02 31.63
CA ASP A 181 -37.07 13.97 30.71
C ASP A 181 -35.92 14.90 31.15
N ILE A 182 -36.24 16.10 31.66
CA ILE A 182 -35.25 17.03 32.20
C ILE A 182 -34.60 16.44 33.45
N LYS A 183 -35.40 15.85 34.35
CA LYS A 183 -34.93 15.24 35.59
C LYS A 183 -34.03 14.03 35.32
N LYS A 184 -34.37 13.22 34.31
CA LYS A 184 -33.55 12.08 33.86
C LYS A 184 -32.23 12.53 33.24
N LYS A 185 -32.24 13.56 32.38
CA LYS A 185 -31.00 14.14 31.82
C LYS A 185 -30.11 14.78 32.87
N GLU A 186 -30.66 15.33 33.94
CA GLU A 186 -29.87 15.85 35.06
C GLU A 186 -29.20 14.73 35.86
N GLN A 187 -29.87 13.59 36.03
CA GLN A 187 -29.33 12.40 36.65
C GLN A 187 -28.18 11.79 35.83
N GLU A 188 -28.37 11.63 34.51
CA GLU A 188 -27.34 11.12 33.60
C GLU A 188 -26.09 12.02 33.56
N LYS A 189 -26.25 13.35 33.70
CA LYS A 189 -25.12 14.28 33.83
C LYS A 189 -24.36 14.15 35.14
N LYS A 190 -25.02 13.73 36.23
CA LYS A 190 -24.37 13.43 37.52
C LYS A 190 -23.62 12.10 37.46
N ASP A 191 -24.18 11.10 36.80
CA ASP A 191 -23.56 9.78 36.65
C ASP A 191 -22.39 9.77 35.66
N ALA A 192 -22.43 10.60 34.61
CA ALA A 192 -21.32 10.78 33.66
C ALA A 192 -20.08 11.48 34.26
N LYS A 193 -20.18 12.03 35.48
CA LYS A 193 -19.04 12.61 36.22
C LYS A 193 -18.28 11.55 37.05
N CYS A 194 -18.75 10.31 37.09
CA CYS A 194 -18.22 9.22 37.95
C CYS A 194 -17.64 8.02 37.17
N SER A 195 -17.32 8.16 35.87
CA SER A 195 -16.54 7.16 35.12
C SER A 195 -15.07 7.57 35.04
N PRO A 196 -14.08 6.68 35.28
CA PRO A 196 -12.66 7.00 35.13
C PRO A 196 -12.34 7.25 33.65
N LYS A 197 -12.30 8.52 33.25
CA LYS A 197 -11.66 8.91 32.00
C LYS A 197 -10.16 8.75 32.20
N GLU A 198 -9.47 8.13 31.23
CA GLU A 198 -8.01 8.11 31.17
C GLU A 198 -7.50 9.54 31.39
N LYS A 199 -6.91 9.77 32.56
CA LYS A 199 -6.36 11.09 32.90
C LYS A 199 -5.21 11.36 31.94
N ASN A 200 -5.19 12.56 31.40
CA ASN A 200 -4.08 13.05 30.61
C ASN A 200 -2.83 13.09 31.52
N ILE A 201 -1.63 12.87 30.97
CA ILE A 201 -0.38 12.77 31.76
C ILE A 201 -0.12 14.03 32.62
N GLN A 202 -0.70 15.16 32.22
CA GLN A 202 -0.61 16.44 32.93
C GLN A 202 -1.41 16.50 34.25
N ASP A 203 -2.34 15.56 34.48
CA ASP A 203 -3.21 15.54 35.68
C ASP A 203 -2.83 14.44 36.69
N MET A 204 -1.75 13.69 36.45
CA MET A 204 -1.27 12.66 37.37
C MET A 204 -0.41 13.26 38.48
N SER A 205 -0.62 12.84 39.72
CA SER A 205 0.25 13.23 40.84
C SER A 205 1.65 12.63 40.69
N GLU A 206 2.65 13.20 41.36
CA GLU A 206 4.05 12.78 41.24
C GLU A 206 4.28 11.30 41.62
N GLU A 207 3.43 10.77 42.52
CA GLU A 207 3.43 9.36 42.93
C GLU A 207 2.82 8.45 41.86
N GLU A 208 1.72 8.87 41.22
CA GLU A 208 1.09 8.14 40.11
C GLU A 208 2.00 8.12 38.87
N LEU A 209 2.72 9.21 38.62
CA LEU A 209 3.70 9.33 37.53
C LEU A 209 4.88 8.37 37.73
N LYS A 210 5.37 8.21 38.97
CA LYS A 210 6.43 7.23 39.29
C LYS A 210 5.98 5.81 39.02
N VAL A 211 4.76 5.44 39.42
CA VAL A 211 4.21 4.10 39.17
C VAL A 211 4.01 3.85 37.67
N TRP A 212 3.55 4.86 36.92
CA TRP A 212 3.40 4.76 35.46
C TRP A 212 4.75 4.59 34.74
N CYS A 213 5.77 5.35 35.14
CA CYS A 213 7.13 5.23 34.61
C CYS A 213 7.73 3.86 34.89
N GLN A 214 7.61 3.34 36.12
CA GLN A 214 8.10 2.00 36.47
C GLN A 214 7.40 0.92 35.63
N LYS A 215 6.07 1.01 35.46
CA LYS A 215 5.30 0.07 34.62
C LYS A 215 5.74 0.11 33.16
N LYS A 216 6.01 1.30 32.60
CA LYS A 216 6.53 1.45 31.24
C LYS A 216 7.95 0.91 31.08
N GLU A 217 8.80 1.11 32.09
CA GLU A 217 10.17 0.60 32.09
C GLU A 217 10.21 -0.93 32.11
N GLU A 218 9.35 -1.57 32.91
CA GLU A 218 9.20 -3.03 32.93
C GLU A 218 8.69 -3.58 31.59
N ASP A 219 7.73 -2.91 30.96
CA ASP A 219 7.22 -3.31 29.64
C ASP A 219 8.29 -3.21 28.55
N ILE A 220 9.14 -2.17 28.61
CA ILE A 220 10.28 -2.02 27.69
C ILE A 220 11.31 -3.13 27.92
N LYS A 221 11.67 -3.41 29.18
CA LYS A 221 12.59 -4.51 29.53
C LYS A 221 12.08 -5.87 29.07
N LYS A 222 10.78 -6.16 29.24
CA LYS A 222 10.16 -7.39 28.74
C LYS A 222 10.22 -7.48 27.21
N LYS A 223 9.93 -6.39 26.49
CA LYS A 223 10.03 -6.35 25.03
C LYS A 223 11.46 -6.54 24.53
N GLU A 224 12.46 -6.00 25.23
CA GLU A 224 13.87 -6.16 24.86
C GLU A 224 14.34 -7.60 25.07
N GLN A 225 13.93 -8.24 26.17
CA GLN A 225 14.25 -9.64 26.44
C GLN A 225 13.65 -10.57 25.38
N LEU A 226 12.38 -10.32 24.97
CA LEU A 226 11.73 -11.08 23.91
C LEU A 226 12.43 -10.94 22.55
N LYS A 227 13.00 -9.77 22.25
CA LYS A 227 13.79 -9.57 21.03
C LYS A 227 15.11 -10.35 21.08
N LYS A 228 15.84 -10.31 22.20
CA LYS A 228 17.08 -11.08 22.39
C LYS A 228 16.84 -12.59 22.29
N ASP A 229 15.75 -13.09 22.86
CA ASP A 229 15.39 -14.51 22.79
C ASP A 229 14.98 -14.94 21.36
N ALA A 230 14.38 -14.04 20.58
CA ALA A 230 14.03 -14.30 19.18
C ALA A 230 15.29 -14.30 18.28
N GLU A 231 16.21 -13.36 18.46
CA GLU A 231 17.48 -13.30 17.72
C GLU A 231 18.38 -14.51 18.05
N ALA A 232 18.39 -14.96 19.31
CA ALA A 232 19.13 -16.16 19.71
C ALA A 232 18.57 -17.46 19.09
N LYS A 233 17.26 -17.53 18.83
CA LYS A 233 16.63 -18.65 18.12
C LYS A 233 16.97 -18.64 16.64
N ASP A 234 16.89 -17.47 15.99
CA ASP A 234 17.24 -17.32 14.56
C ASP A 234 18.72 -17.67 14.28
N CYS A 235 19.63 -17.32 15.19
CA CYS A 235 21.05 -17.67 15.05
C CYS A 235 21.33 -19.17 15.20
N LYS A 236 20.60 -19.88 16.07
CA LYS A 236 20.73 -21.35 16.21
C LYS A 236 20.14 -22.12 15.02
N GLU A 237 19.10 -21.60 14.39
CA GLU A 237 18.48 -22.21 13.21
C GLU A 237 19.39 -22.11 11.96
N LYS A 238 20.11 -20.98 11.82
CA LYS A 238 21.12 -20.77 10.78
C LYS A 238 22.35 -21.67 10.93
N GLN A 239 22.82 -21.91 12.15
CA GLN A 239 23.96 -22.81 12.38
C GLN A 239 23.63 -24.30 12.12
N ASN A 240 22.39 -24.72 12.39
CA ASN A 240 21.97 -26.10 12.12
C ASN A 240 21.77 -26.40 10.62
N THR A 241 21.40 -25.38 9.83
CA THR A 241 21.23 -25.52 8.38
C THR A 241 22.57 -25.58 7.63
N GLU A 242 23.56 -24.78 8.03
CA GLU A 242 24.92 -24.87 7.47
C GLU A 242 25.64 -26.19 7.80
N ALA A 243 25.42 -26.77 8.99
CA ALA A 243 26.01 -28.05 9.38
C ALA A 243 25.42 -29.25 8.60
N ALA A 244 24.13 -29.18 8.23
CA ALA A 244 23.46 -30.20 7.42
C ALA A 244 23.85 -30.14 5.93
N GLU A 245 24.25 -28.98 5.43
CA GLU A 245 24.68 -28.80 4.03
C GLU A 245 26.11 -29.30 3.80
N LYS A 246 27.01 -29.15 4.79
CA LYS A 246 28.38 -29.69 4.73
C LYS A 246 28.44 -31.22 4.77
N THR A 247 27.59 -31.87 5.57
CA THR A 247 27.54 -33.35 5.63
C THR A 247 26.99 -34.00 4.36
N LYS A 248 26.26 -33.23 3.53
CA LYS A 248 25.76 -33.72 2.23
C LYS A 248 26.82 -33.67 1.13
N CYS A 249 27.82 -32.79 1.21
CA CYS A 249 28.89 -32.70 0.21
C CYS A 249 29.96 -33.80 0.39
N GLU A 250 30.30 -34.19 1.62
CA GLU A 250 31.31 -35.26 1.87
C GLU A 250 30.82 -36.68 1.52
N SER A 251 29.50 -36.90 1.43
CA SER A 251 28.93 -38.20 1.09
C SER A 251 28.79 -38.45 -0.42
N ASP A 252 28.91 -37.41 -1.26
CA ASP A 252 28.88 -37.51 -2.72
C ASP A 252 30.28 -37.66 -3.34
N GLU A 253 31.37 -37.30 -2.64
CA GLU A 253 32.75 -37.57 -3.10
C GLU A 253 33.19 -39.03 -2.89
N ASN A 254 32.73 -39.70 -1.82
CA ASN A 254 33.09 -41.10 -1.51
C ASN A 254 32.34 -42.16 -2.35
N LYS A 255 31.58 -41.77 -3.38
CA LYS A 255 30.89 -42.69 -4.31
C LYS A 255 31.49 -42.72 -5.73
N LYS A 256 32.63 -42.08 -5.93
CA LYS A 256 33.28 -41.95 -7.24
C LYS A 256 34.63 -42.66 -7.39
N ASP A 257 35.01 -43.50 -6.42
CA ASP A 257 36.13 -44.44 -6.53
C ASP A 257 35.65 -45.89 -6.57
#